data_AF-A0A432HR90-F1
#
_entry.id   AF-A0A432HR90-F1
#
_cell.length_a   1.000
_cell.length_b   1.000
_cell.length_c   1.000
_cell.angle_alpha   90.00
_cell.angle_beta   90.00
_cell.angle_gamma   90.00
#
_symmetry.space_group_name_H-M   'P 1'
#
loop_
_entity.id
_entity.type
_entity.pdbx_description
1 polymer ?
#
loop_
_entity_poly.entity_id
_entity_poly.type
_entity_poly.pdbx_seq_one_letter_code
_entity_poly.pdbx_strand_id
1 'polypeptide(L)'
;MKKAVSIGPTAIAILVAALMLVLLRPGPCLADVYRFVDKNGTVCYTDELLDVPEAQRPGAKRIVGSETVSQQVETAAPQTEEEAKKETDATGQEISNQKSLNEKESNPIDLKQVEYERLVQEKESLDKEYQALQDERADIAENRDTLDAREYNEKVRQLNKHIAAYDEKRKAFQKVADAYNEKVKN
;
A
#
# COMPACT_ATOMS: atom_id res chain seq x y z
N MET A 1 23.58 -70.29 -17.77
CA MET A 1 22.29 -70.45 -18.47
C MET A 1 21.32 -69.40 -17.95
N LYS A 2 20.95 -68.39 -18.76
CA LYS A 2 20.05 -67.29 -18.35
C LYS A 2 18.61 -67.71 -18.68
N LYS A 3 17.74 -67.87 -17.68
CA LYS A 3 16.31 -68.15 -17.90
C LYS A 3 15.64 -66.86 -18.39
N ALA A 4 15.10 -66.87 -19.61
CA ALA A 4 14.28 -65.79 -20.11
C ALA A 4 12.91 -65.87 -19.41
N VAL A 5 12.57 -64.84 -18.64
CA VAL A 5 11.28 -64.72 -17.97
C VAL A 5 10.27 -64.26 -19.02
N SER A 6 9.30 -65.10 -19.34
CA SER A 6 8.19 -64.79 -20.24
C SER A 6 7.12 -64.02 -19.46
N ILE A 7 6.98 -62.73 -19.73
CA ILE A 7 6.02 -61.85 -19.08
C ILE A 7 4.67 -61.98 -19.80
N GLY A 8 3.61 -62.39 -19.09
CA GLY A 8 2.27 -62.56 -19.65
C GLY A 8 1.57 -61.22 -19.98
N PRO A 9 0.55 -61.22 -20.85
CA PRO A 9 -0.12 -60.00 -21.32
C PRO A 9 -0.76 -59.17 -20.18
N THR A 10 -1.18 -59.83 -19.10
CA THR A 10 -1.72 -59.17 -17.90
C THR A 10 -0.64 -58.42 -17.11
N ALA A 11 0.57 -58.98 -17.02
CA ALA A 11 1.70 -58.32 -16.40
C ALA A 11 2.19 -57.12 -17.22
N ILE A 12 2.11 -57.20 -18.55
CA ILE A 12 2.37 -56.06 -19.45
C ILE A 12 1.32 -54.97 -19.22
N ALA A 13 0.03 -55.30 -19.13
CA ALA A 13 -1.03 -54.33 -18.88
C ALA A 13 -0.88 -53.61 -17.52
N ILE A 14 -0.53 -54.34 -16.46
CA ILE A 14 -0.26 -53.75 -15.14
C ILE A 14 0.97 -52.82 -15.19
N LEU A 15 2.01 -53.21 -15.92
CA LEU A 15 3.23 -52.40 -16.06
C LEU A 15 2.98 -51.13 -16.88
N VAL A 16 2.15 -51.20 -17.93
CA VAL A 16 1.70 -50.03 -18.70
C VAL A 16 0.80 -49.12 -17.86
N ALA A 17 -0.11 -49.67 -17.06
CA ALA A 17 -0.97 -48.88 -16.17
C ALA A 17 -0.16 -48.19 -15.07
N ALA A 18 0.82 -48.88 -14.47
CA ALA A 18 1.73 -48.30 -13.49
C ALA A 18 2.61 -47.20 -14.10
N LEU A 19 3.08 -47.38 -15.34
CA LEU A 19 3.84 -46.37 -16.07
C LEU A 19 2.98 -45.13 -16.38
N MET A 20 1.73 -45.32 -16.83
CA MET A 20 0.77 -44.23 -17.04
C MET A 20 0.50 -43.45 -15.74
N LEU A 21 0.38 -44.15 -14.60
CA LEU A 21 0.18 -43.51 -13.30
C LEU A 21 1.39 -42.64 -12.88
N VAL A 22 2.61 -43.05 -13.22
CA VAL A 22 3.83 -42.27 -12.95
C VAL A 22 3.92 -41.03 -13.85
N LEU A 23 3.43 -41.12 -15.08
CA LEU A 23 3.41 -40.00 -16.03
C LEU A 23 2.34 -38.94 -15.71
N LEU A 24 1.32 -39.27 -14.91
CA LEU A 24 0.25 -38.35 -14.52
C LEU A 24 0.58 -37.41 -13.35
N ARG A 25 1.84 -37.33 -12.91
CA ARG A 25 2.21 -36.41 -11.84
C ARG A 25 2.13 -34.95 -12.33
N PRO A 26 1.37 -34.06 -11.65
CA PRO A 26 1.39 -32.65 -11.96
C PRO A 26 2.82 -32.11 -11.75
N GLY A 27 3.31 -31.35 -12.73
CA GLY A 27 4.62 -30.69 -12.63
C GLY A 27 4.61 -29.57 -11.60
N PRO A 28 5.79 -29.13 -11.11
CA PRO A 28 5.89 -27.96 -10.27
C PRO A 28 5.40 -26.73 -11.04
N CYS A 29 4.31 -26.11 -10.57
CA CYS A 29 3.88 -24.81 -11.04
C CYS A 29 4.78 -23.77 -10.35
N LEU A 30 5.66 -23.13 -11.12
CA LEU A 30 6.45 -22.00 -10.65
C LEU A 30 5.61 -20.73 -10.89
N ALA A 31 5.10 -20.14 -9.81
CA ALA A 31 4.52 -18.81 -9.85
C ALA A 31 5.62 -17.80 -9.46
N ASP A 32 5.92 -16.87 -10.35
CA ASP A 32 6.89 -15.82 -10.10
C ASP A 32 6.16 -14.62 -9.47
N VAL A 33 6.36 -14.39 -8.17
CA VAL A 33 5.86 -13.20 -7.45
C VAL A 33 6.96 -12.14 -7.46
N TYR A 34 6.67 -10.97 -8.02
CA TYR A 34 7.57 -9.83 -8.11
C TYR A 34 7.36 -8.87 -6.96
N ARG A 35 8.44 -8.40 -6.34
CA ARG A 35 8.44 -7.36 -5.30
C ARG A 35 8.96 -6.04 -5.87
N PHE A 36 8.27 -4.94 -5.63
CA PHE A 36 8.71 -3.60 -6.04
C PHE A 36 8.38 -2.55 -4.97
N VAL A 37 9.02 -1.39 -5.05
CA VAL A 37 8.76 -0.24 -4.16
C VAL A 37 8.06 0.83 -4.96
N ASP A 38 6.88 1.27 -4.50
CA ASP A 38 6.12 2.30 -5.19
C ASP A 38 6.74 3.71 -5.00
N LYS A 39 6.14 4.71 -5.64
CA LYS A 39 6.60 6.11 -5.56
C LYS A 39 6.50 6.71 -4.14
N ASN A 40 5.75 6.06 -3.25
CA ASN A 40 5.52 6.47 -1.88
C ASN A 40 6.43 5.71 -0.89
N GLY A 41 7.34 4.85 -1.38
CA GLY A 41 8.24 4.04 -0.55
C GLY A 41 7.60 2.78 0.04
N THR A 42 6.41 2.39 -0.41
CA THR A 42 5.70 1.18 0.07
C THR A 42 6.13 -0.05 -0.74
N VAL A 43 6.35 -1.18 -0.05
CA VAL A 43 6.68 -2.46 -0.69
C VAL A 43 5.41 -3.13 -1.21
N CYS A 44 5.36 -3.41 -2.51
CA CYS A 44 4.25 -4.03 -3.22
C CYS A 44 4.68 -5.37 -3.84
N TYR A 45 3.70 -6.26 -4.07
CA TYR A 45 3.90 -7.56 -4.70
C TYR A 45 2.92 -7.75 -5.86
N THR A 46 3.36 -8.31 -6.98
CA THR A 46 2.53 -8.60 -8.16
C THR A 46 2.98 -9.88 -8.84
N ASP A 47 2.06 -10.62 -9.46
CA ASP A 47 2.37 -11.77 -10.31
C ASP A 47 2.62 -11.35 -11.77
N GLU A 48 2.28 -10.09 -12.11
CA GLU A 48 2.41 -9.54 -13.46
C GLU A 48 3.64 -8.63 -13.55
N LEU A 49 4.63 -9.03 -14.35
CA LEU A 49 5.85 -8.25 -14.57
C LEU A 49 5.59 -6.86 -15.16
N LEU A 50 4.46 -6.66 -15.85
CA LEU A 50 4.10 -5.39 -16.47
C LEU A 50 3.74 -4.32 -15.43
N ASP A 51 3.21 -4.73 -14.27
CA ASP A 51 2.84 -3.83 -13.18
C ASP A 51 4.07 -3.30 -12.42
N VAL A 52 5.22 -3.95 -12.59
CA VAL A 52 6.50 -3.48 -12.03
C VAL A 52 6.99 -2.27 -12.85
N PRO A 53 7.25 -1.12 -12.21
CA PRO A 53 7.80 0.05 -12.87
C PRO A 53 9.10 -0.27 -13.63
N GLU A 54 9.28 0.28 -14.83
CA GLU A 54 10.39 -0.04 -15.74
C GLU A 54 11.77 0.04 -15.10
N ALA A 55 11.99 1.03 -14.24
CA ALA A 55 13.25 1.22 -13.52
C ALA A 55 13.59 0.07 -12.54
N GLN A 56 12.60 -0.71 -12.12
CA GLN A 56 12.74 -1.79 -11.12
C GLN A 56 12.63 -3.20 -11.74
N ARG A 57 12.22 -3.30 -13.01
CA ARG A 57 12.22 -4.55 -13.79
C ARG A 57 13.58 -5.28 -13.82
N PRO A 58 14.74 -4.61 -14.00
CA PRO A 58 16.03 -5.32 -14.04
C PRO A 58 16.51 -5.84 -12.67
N GLY A 59 15.88 -5.43 -11.56
CA GLY A 59 16.21 -5.87 -10.20
C GLY A 59 15.25 -6.90 -9.60
N ALA A 60 14.20 -7.29 -10.34
CA ALA A 60 13.14 -8.18 -9.87
C ALA A 60 13.65 -9.63 -9.78
N LYS A 61 14.35 -9.94 -8.68
CA LYS A 61 14.83 -11.29 -8.40
C LYS A 61 13.71 -12.16 -7.85
N ARG A 62 13.52 -13.29 -8.54
CA ARG A 62 12.69 -14.45 -8.22
C ARG A 62 12.76 -14.80 -6.73
N ILE A 63 11.71 -14.50 -5.96
CA ILE A 63 11.56 -15.00 -4.60
C ILE A 63 10.93 -16.40 -4.71
N VAL A 64 11.78 -17.42 -4.85
CA VAL A 64 11.34 -18.80 -4.64
C VAL A 64 11.06 -18.94 -3.15
N GLY A 65 9.89 -19.45 -2.77
CA GLY A 65 9.35 -19.48 -1.40
C GLY A 65 10.11 -20.30 -0.35
N SER A 66 11.43 -20.18 -0.27
CA SER A 66 12.28 -20.86 0.71
C SER A 66 13.53 -20.05 1.13
N GLU A 67 13.63 -18.76 0.82
CA GLU A 67 14.78 -17.96 1.29
C GLU A 67 14.35 -16.95 2.35
N THR A 68 14.62 -17.31 3.60
CA THR A 68 14.87 -16.39 4.71
C THR A 68 16.01 -15.46 4.30
N VAL A 69 15.70 -14.33 3.67
CA VAL A 69 16.68 -13.27 3.47
C VAL A 69 16.77 -12.46 4.76
N SER A 70 17.60 -12.96 5.68
CA SER A 70 18.29 -12.12 6.64
C SER A 70 19.14 -11.14 5.84
N GLN A 71 18.76 -9.86 5.82
CA GLN A 71 19.64 -8.80 5.35
C GLN A 71 19.83 -7.80 6.48
N GLN A 72 20.95 -8.01 7.18
CA GLN A 72 21.65 -7.01 7.97
C GLN A 72 21.68 -5.68 7.21
N VAL A 73 21.22 -4.63 7.85
CA VAL A 73 21.63 -3.27 7.49
C VAL A 73 22.78 -2.94 8.44
N GLU A 74 23.98 -2.97 7.87
CA GLU A 74 25.20 -2.51 8.50
C GLU A 74 25.09 -1.05 8.95
N THR A 75 25.67 -0.86 10.12
CA THR A 75 25.88 0.38 10.84
C THR A 75 26.70 1.37 10.02
N ALA A 76 26.19 2.58 9.86
CA ALA A 76 27.01 3.76 9.61
C ALA A 76 26.55 4.88 10.55
N ALA A 77 27.11 4.88 11.77
CA ALA A 77 27.33 6.10 12.52
C ALA A 77 28.58 6.81 11.96
N PRO A 78 28.72 8.13 12.13
CA PRO A 78 29.40 8.65 13.33
C PRO A 78 28.64 9.81 14.01
N GLN A 79 28.42 9.69 15.34
CA GLN A 79 29.08 10.46 16.43
C GLN A 79 28.44 11.85 16.69
N THR A 80 27.74 12.04 17.83
CA THR A 80 28.24 12.56 19.13
C THR A 80 28.39 14.10 19.05
N GLU A 81 27.77 14.97 19.87
CA GLU A 81 27.65 15.15 21.33
C GLU A 81 26.54 16.25 21.51
N GLU A 82 25.51 16.07 22.32
CA GLU A 82 25.38 16.63 23.68
C GLU A 82 25.72 18.13 23.83
N GLU A 83 24.71 19.00 23.99
CA GLU A 83 24.66 19.95 25.12
C GLU A 83 23.33 20.71 25.26
N ALA A 84 23.12 21.13 26.51
CA ALA A 84 21.89 21.60 27.12
C ALA A 84 21.55 23.09 26.90
N LYS A 85 20.27 23.40 27.17
CA LYS A 85 19.73 24.67 27.72
C LYS A 85 19.91 25.97 26.91
N LYS A 86 18.78 26.61 26.56
CA LYS A 86 18.20 27.73 27.35
C LYS A 86 16.88 28.25 26.77
N GLU A 87 15.97 28.56 27.68
CA GLU A 87 14.84 29.48 27.51
C GLU A 87 15.28 30.85 26.99
N THR A 88 14.45 31.49 26.16
CA THR A 88 13.87 32.83 26.35
C THR A 88 12.94 33.09 25.16
N ASP A 89 11.62 33.07 25.34
CA ASP A 89 10.75 34.18 25.78
C ASP A 89 10.42 35.17 24.65
N ALA A 90 9.15 35.59 24.69
CA ALA A 90 8.60 36.84 24.21
C ALA A 90 7.89 36.91 22.84
N THR A 91 6.55 36.93 22.96
CA THR A 91 5.64 37.89 22.33
C THR A 91 5.01 37.47 20.98
N GLY A 92 3.68 37.41 20.82
CA GLY A 92 2.61 37.76 21.75
C GLY A 92 1.21 37.63 21.15
N GLN A 93 0.26 37.85 22.06
CA GLN A 93 -1.15 38.24 21.86
C GLN A 93 -2.14 37.21 21.32
N GLU A 94 -2.84 36.62 22.29
CA GLU A 94 -4.30 36.57 22.31
C GLU A 94 -4.94 37.74 21.53
N ILE A 95 -5.87 37.40 20.63
CA ILE A 95 -7.10 38.17 20.49
C ILE A 95 -8.26 37.18 20.54
N SER A 96 -8.72 36.96 21.77
CA SER A 96 -10.14 36.73 22.03
C SER A 96 -10.89 37.98 21.56
N ASN A 97 -11.85 37.84 20.65
CA ASN A 97 -13.03 38.66 20.77
C ASN A 97 -14.27 37.99 20.18
N GLN A 98 -15.27 37.94 21.03
CA GLN A 98 -16.57 37.34 20.85
C GLN A 98 -17.50 38.34 20.15
N LYS A 99 -18.32 37.81 19.23
CA LYS A 99 -19.71 38.23 18.93
C LYS A 99 -19.94 39.60 18.27
N SER A 100 -20.57 39.55 17.09
CA SER A 100 -21.77 40.36 16.83
C SER A 100 -22.64 39.73 15.74
N LEU A 101 -23.87 39.40 16.11
CA LEU A 101 -25.00 39.20 15.22
C LEU A 101 -25.44 40.60 14.76
N ASN A 102 -25.49 40.88 13.44
CA ASN A 102 -26.67 41.37 12.72
C ASN A 102 -26.35 41.71 11.24
N GLU A 103 -27.34 41.42 10.40
CA GLU A 103 -27.74 42.10 9.16
C GLU A 103 -26.94 41.98 7.84
N LYS A 104 -27.59 41.24 6.92
CA LYS A 104 -27.65 41.40 5.45
C LYS A 104 -26.84 42.54 4.84
N GLU A 105 -25.66 42.20 4.35
CA GLU A 105 -25.06 42.80 3.16
C GLU A 105 -24.21 41.70 2.52
N SER A 106 -24.48 41.40 1.25
CA SER A 106 -23.71 40.42 0.47
C SER A 106 -22.33 41.02 0.19
N ASN A 107 -21.47 40.93 1.21
CA ASN A 107 -20.11 41.45 1.20
C ASN A 107 -19.15 40.36 0.66
N PRO A 108 -18.17 40.71 -0.19
CA PRO A 108 -17.17 39.76 -0.71
C PRO A 108 -16.28 39.11 0.38
N ILE A 109 -16.40 39.56 1.63
CA ILE A 109 -15.77 38.93 2.82
C ILE A 109 -16.44 37.58 3.15
N ASP A 110 -17.74 37.44 2.90
CA ASP A 110 -18.51 36.21 3.19
C ASP A 110 -18.10 35.05 2.27
N LEU A 111 -17.80 35.35 0.99
CA LEU A 111 -17.39 34.34 0.01
C LEU A 111 -16.03 33.69 0.33
N LYS A 112 -15.04 34.49 0.78
CA LYS A 112 -13.71 33.95 1.14
C LYS A 112 -13.76 33.10 2.41
N GLN A 113 -14.61 33.48 3.36
CA GLN A 113 -14.86 32.73 4.59
C GLN A 113 -15.53 31.39 4.28
N VAL A 114 -16.57 31.39 3.45
CA VAL A 114 -17.30 30.19 3.03
C VAL A 114 -16.40 29.24 2.21
N GLU A 115 -15.55 29.76 1.33
CA GLU A 115 -14.57 28.93 0.61
C GLU A 115 -13.58 28.29 1.58
N TYR A 116 -13.03 29.05 2.53
CA TYR A 116 -12.12 28.52 3.55
C TYR A 116 -12.77 27.42 4.40
N GLU A 117 -13.99 27.65 4.89
CA GLU A 117 -14.73 26.66 5.67
C GLU A 117 -14.97 25.35 4.90
N ARG A 118 -15.26 25.43 3.59
CA ARG A 118 -15.35 24.24 2.74
C ARG A 118 -14.03 23.50 2.64
N LEU A 119 -12.91 24.21 2.47
CA LEU A 119 -11.58 23.58 2.42
C LEU A 119 -11.25 22.89 3.74
N VAL A 120 -11.59 23.49 4.88
CA VAL A 120 -11.39 22.88 6.20
C VAL A 120 -12.23 21.61 6.34
N GLN A 121 -13.52 21.65 5.99
CA GLN A 121 -14.40 20.49 6.04
C GLN A 121 -13.91 19.36 5.12
N GLU A 122 -13.49 19.69 3.90
CA GLU A 122 -12.98 18.71 2.94
C GLU A 122 -11.67 18.09 3.44
N LYS A 123 -10.77 18.88 4.01
CA LYS A 123 -9.56 18.37 4.68
C LYS A 123 -9.92 17.39 5.81
N GLU A 124 -10.82 17.77 6.71
CA GLU A 124 -11.24 16.91 7.81
C GLU A 124 -11.86 15.59 7.30
N SER A 125 -12.62 15.65 6.20
CA SER A 125 -13.18 14.45 5.58
C SER A 125 -12.10 13.54 5.01
N LEU A 126 -11.07 14.11 4.37
CA LEU A 126 -9.93 13.36 3.85
C LEU A 126 -9.10 12.75 4.97
N ASP A 127 -8.90 13.48 6.08
CA ASP A 127 -8.18 12.97 7.25
C ASP A 127 -8.91 11.77 7.88
N LYS A 128 -10.26 11.83 7.96
CA LYS A 128 -11.09 10.70 8.41
C LYS A 128 -11.02 9.52 7.45
N GLU A 129 -11.09 9.76 6.14
CA GLU A 129 -10.97 8.72 5.13
C GLU A 129 -9.59 8.05 5.19
N TYR A 130 -8.53 8.84 5.39
CA TYR A 130 -7.19 8.31 5.58
C TYR A 130 -7.04 7.45 6.83
N GLN A 131 -7.61 7.88 7.96
CA GLN A 131 -7.64 7.08 9.20
C GLN A 131 -8.36 5.74 8.95
N ALA A 132 -9.53 5.77 8.32
CA ALA A 132 -10.27 4.55 7.99
C ALA A 132 -9.49 3.59 7.08
N LEU A 133 -8.71 4.11 6.11
CA LEU A 133 -7.84 3.29 5.27
C LEU A 133 -6.70 2.64 6.06
N GLN A 134 -6.14 3.34 7.05
CA GLN A 134 -5.11 2.77 7.92
C GLN A 134 -5.69 1.68 8.83
N ASP A 135 -6.89 1.89 9.36
CA ASP A 135 -7.59 0.90 10.16
C ASP A 135 -7.93 -0.35 9.33
N GLU A 136 -8.44 -0.18 8.10
CA GLU A 136 -8.72 -1.28 7.18
C GLU A 136 -7.44 -2.06 6.83
N ARG A 137 -6.32 -1.34 6.61
CA ARG A 137 -5.02 -1.97 6.39
C ARG A 137 -4.53 -2.76 7.60
N ALA A 138 -4.71 -2.21 8.81
CA ALA A 138 -4.34 -2.88 10.05
C ALA A 138 -5.20 -4.14 10.27
N ASP A 139 -6.51 -4.07 10.07
CA ASP A 139 -7.42 -5.22 10.16
C ASP A 139 -7.02 -6.36 9.22
N ILE A 140 -6.69 -6.04 7.97
CA ILE A 140 -6.24 -7.03 6.99
C ILE A 140 -4.91 -7.66 7.40
N ALA A 141 -4.00 -6.88 7.97
CA ALA A 141 -2.70 -7.37 8.42
C ALA A 141 -2.81 -8.27 9.66
N GLU A 142 -3.65 -7.89 10.63
CA GLU A 142 -3.89 -8.64 11.86
C GLU A 142 -4.60 -9.97 11.58
N ASN A 143 -5.58 -9.96 10.68
CA ASN A 143 -6.38 -11.14 10.34
C ASN A 143 -5.79 -11.95 9.16
N ARG A 144 -4.56 -11.67 8.74
CA ARG A 144 -3.94 -12.35 7.59
C ARG A 144 -3.98 -13.88 7.71
N ASP A 145 -3.69 -14.39 8.90
CA ASP A 145 -3.58 -15.84 9.14
C ASP A 145 -4.95 -16.51 9.40
N THR A 146 -5.99 -15.72 9.65
CA THR A 146 -7.36 -16.21 9.93
C THR A 146 -8.24 -16.16 8.68
N LEU A 147 -7.95 -15.28 7.73
CA LEU A 147 -8.65 -15.14 6.47
C LEU A 147 -8.21 -16.22 5.48
N ASP A 148 -9.15 -16.74 4.70
CA ASP A 148 -8.78 -17.56 3.55
C ASP A 148 -8.15 -16.71 2.44
N ALA A 149 -7.41 -17.34 1.53
CA ALA A 149 -6.68 -16.63 0.47
C ALA A 149 -7.61 -15.81 -0.45
N ARG A 150 -8.86 -16.25 -0.65
CA ARG A 150 -9.82 -15.54 -1.51
C ARG A 150 -10.35 -14.29 -0.80
N GLU A 151 -10.72 -14.41 0.47
CA GLU A 151 -11.19 -13.31 1.31
C GLU A 151 -10.09 -12.26 1.50
N TYR A 152 -8.86 -12.70 1.79
CA TYR A 152 -7.71 -11.81 1.89
C TYR A 152 -7.49 -11.03 0.59
N ASN A 153 -7.44 -11.72 -0.55
CA ASN A 153 -7.23 -11.08 -1.84
C ASN A 153 -8.34 -10.09 -2.21
N GLU A 154 -9.60 -10.39 -1.85
CA GLU A 154 -10.72 -9.49 -2.09
C GLU A 154 -10.65 -8.26 -1.19
N LYS A 155 -10.34 -8.41 0.11
CA LYS A 155 -10.13 -7.27 1.02
C LYS A 155 -8.99 -6.38 0.53
N VAL A 156 -7.85 -6.96 0.13
CA VAL A 156 -6.71 -6.21 -0.43
C VAL A 156 -7.11 -5.45 -1.70
N ARG A 157 -7.90 -6.08 -2.59
CA ARG A 157 -8.40 -5.41 -3.80
C ARG A 157 -9.30 -4.23 -3.48
N GLN A 158 -10.19 -4.37 -2.50
CA GLN A 158 -11.09 -3.30 -2.05
C GLN A 158 -10.31 -2.15 -1.42
N LEU A 159 -9.37 -2.45 -0.52
CA LEU A 159 -8.47 -1.46 0.08
C LEU A 159 -7.71 -0.69 -1.01
N ASN A 160 -7.14 -1.38 -2.00
CA ASN A 160 -6.44 -0.73 -3.11
C ASN A 160 -7.34 0.22 -3.91
N LYS A 161 -8.60 -0.17 -4.13
CA LYS A 161 -9.59 0.68 -4.80
C LYS A 161 -9.91 1.93 -3.97
N HIS A 162 -10.06 1.78 -2.66
CA HIS A 162 -10.30 2.91 -1.77
C HIS A 162 -9.09 3.85 -1.70
N ILE A 163 -7.88 3.32 -1.63
CA ILE A 163 -6.63 4.10 -1.67
C ILE A 163 -6.55 4.92 -2.97
N ALA A 164 -6.83 4.30 -4.12
CA ALA A 164 -6.81 5.01 -5.40
C ALA A 164 -7.85 6.13 -5.45
N ALA A 165 -9.06 5.90 -4.93
CA ALA A 165 -10.09 6.94 -4.87
C ALA A 165 -9.69 8.09 -3.93
N TYR A 166 -9.13 7.77 -2.76
CA TYR A 166 -8.60 8.76 -1.82
C TYR A 166 -7.48 9.60 -2.44
N ASP A 167 -6.54 8.97 -3.16
CA ASP A 167 -5.44 9.68 -3.83
C ASP A 167 -5.95 10.70 -4.86
N GLU A 168 -6.98 10.34 -5.64
CA GLU A 168 -7.59 11.26 -6.59
C GLU A 168 -8.27 12.44 -5.89
N LYS A 169 -9.02 12.19 -4.80
CA LYS A 169 -9.62 13.26 -4.00
C LYS A 169 -8.55 14.16 -3.37
N ARG A 170 -7.48 13.59 -2.80
CA ARG A 170 -6.38 14.35 -2.22
C ARG A 170 -5.70 15.25 -3.25
N LYS A 171 -5.47 14.76 -4.47
CA LYS A 171 -4.92 15.56 -5.58
C LYS A 171 -5.86 16.69 -5.98
N ALA A 172 -7.16 16.43 -6.05
CA ALA A 172 -8.16 17.44 -6.36
C ALA A 172 -8.19 18.53 -5.28
N PHE A 173 -8.24 18.14 -4.01
CA PHE A 173 -8.18 19.04 -2.86
C PHE A 173 -6.90 19.89 -2.89
N GLN A 174 -5.73 19.29 -3.14
CA GLN A 174 -4.47 20.02 -3.22
C GLN A 174 -4.52 21.14 -4.27
N LYS A 175 -5.06 20.85 -5.47
CA LYS A 175 -5.21 21.86 -6.53
C LYS A 175 -6.12 23.01 -6.09
N VAL A 176 -7.21 22.71 -5.38
CA VAL A 176 -8.15 23.72 -4.86
C VAL A 176 -7.48 24.56 -3.77
N ALA A 177 -6.76 23.92 -2.84
CA ALA A 177 -6.02 24.58 -1.78
C ALA A 177 -4.92 25.51 -2.32
N ASP A 178 -4.15 25.05 -3.30
CA ASP A 178 -3.11 25.86 -3.95
C ASP A 178 -3.71 27.07 -4.66
N ALA A 179 -4.80 26.88 -5.40
CA ALA A 179 -5.51 27.97 -6.05
C ALA A 179 -6.08 28.99 -5.06
N TYR A 180 -6.59 28.53 -3.91
CA TYR A 180 -7.03 29.41 -2.83
C TYR A 180 -5.87 30.20 -2.22
N ASN A 181 -4.74 29.55 -1.94
CA ASN A 181 -3.55 30.18 -1.38
C ASN A 181 -3.01 31.29 -2.32
N GLU A 182 -2.97 31.04 -3.63
CA GLU A 182 -2.59 32.05 -4.63
C GLU A 182 -3.55 33.24 -4.68
N LYS A 183 -4.86 33.01 -4.51
CA LYS A 183 -5.88 34.08 -4.43
C LYS A 183 -5.80 34.92 -3.15
N VAL A 184 -5.27 34.34 -2.06
CA VAL A 184 -5.13 35.04 -0.77
C VAL A 184 -3.81 35.81 -0.69
N LYS A 185 -2.77 35.33 -1.39
CA LYS A 185 -1.44 35.95 -1.41
C LYS A 185 -1.35 37.19 -2.33
N ASN A 186 -2.19 37.25 -3.37
CA ASN A 186 -2.33 38.40 -4.27
C ASN A 186 -3.43 39.36 -3.81
#